data_AF-A0A518ARB8-F1
#
_entry.id   AF-A0A518ARB8-F1
#
_cell.length_a   1.000
_cell.length_b   1.000
_cell.length_c   1.000
_cell.angle_alpha   90.00
_cell.angle_beta   90.00
_cell.angle_gamma   90.00
#
_symmetry.space_group_name_H-M   'P 1'
#
loop_
_entity.id
_entity.type
_entity.pdbx_description
1 polymer ?
#
loop_
_entity_poly.entity_id
_entity_poly.type
_entity_poly.pdbx_seq_one_letter_code
_entity_poly.pdbx_strand_id
1 'polypeptide(L)'
;MPNFFVIQGRDQGSRYDLDGPVVTLGRVASNSIQLHDTEVSREHAILEREGDTYRFRDLGSSNGSFINRRAVNEHLLTSGDQIQLGRTLLLYTGTPLERPDLSEQINIVAADHKDDESRILHAVSQSDSSDLLSAPSDDQASPWLARARSNLQIMYRTALAVSHTLDIDQLLARIMEMIFEWVDADRGCIMLKDELNGSLSPRVRRHRRGVQTEDKITISQTILDYVVERNEGVLTSNARDDQRWDPAQSIVKLGVREAICVPMQGRYDVVGVIYIDTSLSPQRMLQERTTTKFTQEHLKLMVAIAHQAALAVEDTSYYKAMVQAERLAAVGQTIASLSHHIKNILQGVRGGSYLIELAMQDHAKAVEAGEMDPDDMARMMDTLQKGWKIVERNQQRISGLVMDMLTYSKEREPEPVAAELNDVVADVVELMQVRATELSTALIFRPDNNIPTSMFDPEAIHRAVLNIVTNAVDACDDCDRREVTVTTKWHDKQKQAFIEVTDSGIGIAPDDIENIFTVFVSGKGGRGTGLGLPVSQKIMQEHGGTIRVESEPGSGSKFTMELPMQKATPPKQPILTDDDSSGSNIQSQTFAPGT
;
A
#
# COMPACT_ATOMS: atom_id res chain seq x y z
N MET A 1 5.01 -2.51 5.80
CA MET A 1 6.41 -2.32 6.22
C MET A 1 6.56 -0.98 6.95
N PRO A 2 7.42 -0.91 7.97
CA PRO A 2 7.65 0.32 8.72
C PRO A 2 8.30 1.38 7.81
N ASN A 3 7.85 2.63 7.88
CA ASN A 3 8.34 3.72 7.04
C ASN A 3 8.24 5.08 7.76
N PHE A 4 8.97 6.07 7.26
CA PHE A 4 8.72 7.48 7.55
C PHE A 4 8.07 8.19 6.39
N PHE A 5 7.14 9.07 6.71
CA PHE A 5 6.60 10.05 5.77
C PHE A 5 6.98 11.47 6.19
N VAL A 6 7.58 12.26 5.30
CA VAL A 6 7.94 13.65 5.61
C VAL A 6 6.70 14.53 5.50
N ILE A 7 6.16 14.96 6.65
CA ILE A 7 4.99 15.84 6.74
C ILE A 7 5.37 17.30 6.44
N GLN A 8 6.54 17.74 6.89
CA GLN A 8 6.98 19.13 6.78
C GLN A 8 8.49 19.19 6.60
N GLY A 9 8.99 20.15 5.81
CA GLY A 9 10.42 20.31 5.53
C GLY A 9 10.70 20.37 4.03
N ARG A 10 11.98 20.42 3.66
CA ARG A 10 12.38 20.51 2.24
C ARG A 10 12.03 19.24 1.46
N ASP A 11 11.95 18.11 2.14
CA ASP A 11 11.65 16.80 1.59
C ASP A 11 10.17 16.42 1.72
N GLN A 12 9.27 17.39 1.93
CA GLN A 12 7.83 17.15 2.14
C GLN A 12 7.22 16.26 1.03
N GLY A 13 6.46 15.25 1.45
CA GLY A 13 5.85 14.27 0.55
C GLY A 13 6.72 13.04 0.26
N SER A 14 7.98 13.04 0.71
CA SER A 14 8.89 11.90 0.55
C SER A 14 8.57 10.80 1.57
N ARG A 15 8.71 9.55 1.13
CA ARG A 15 8.58 8.36 1.97
C ARG A 15 9.91 7.62 2.03
N TYR A 16 10.29 7.16 3.22
CA TYR A 16 11.50 6.38 3.46
C TYR A 16 11.12 5.08 4.16
N ASP A 17 11.28 3.95 3.49
CA ASP A 17 11.02 2.64 4.09
C ASP A 17 12.19 2.20 5.01
N LEU A 18 11.85 1.47 6.09
CA LEU A 18 12.77 1.10 7.16
C LEU A 18 13.06 -0.40 7.12
N ASP A 19 14.06 -0.76 6.31
CA ASP A 19 14.30 -2.17 5.95
C ASP A 19 15.54 -2.80 6.63
N GLY A 20 16.27 -2.01 7.44
CA GLY A 20 17.54 -2.42 8.06
C GLY A 20 17.48 -2.60 9.57
N PRO A 21 18.35 -3.44 10.17
CA PRO A 21 18.46 -3.56 11.64
C PRO A 21 18.91 -2.27 12.32
N VAL A 22 19.59 -1.40 11.57
CA VAL A 22 20.02 -0.07 12.00
C VAL A 22 19.80 0.90 10.83
N VAL A 23 19.08 2.00 11.07
CA VAL A 23 18.79 3.04 10.07
C VAL A 23 19.32 4.37 10.60
N THR A 24 20.20 5.04 9.87
CA THR A 24 20.75 6.35 10.27
C THR A 24 20.00 7.50 9.61
N LEU A 25 19.85 8.61 10.34
CA LEU A 25 19.16 9.83 9.92
C LEU A 25 20.14 11.01 9.97
N GLY A 26 20.22 11.79 8.89
CA GLY A 26 21.02 13.01 8.90
C GLY A 26 21.15 13.68 7.55
N ARG A 27 21.92 14.77 7.49
CA ARG A 27 22.01 15.63 6.30
C ARG A 27 22.93 15.10 5.21
N VAL A 28 23.88 14.23 5.56
CA VAL A 28 24.83 13.67 4.57
C VAL A 28 24.27 12.41 3.92
N ALA A 29 24.69 12.17 2.67
CA ALA A 29 24.27 11.03 1.86
C ALA A 29 24.76 9.66 2.39
N SER A 30 25.65 9.64 3.38
CA SER A 30 26.07 8.40 4.05
C SER A 30 25.04 7.87 5.05
N ASN A 31 24.01 8.65 5.40
CA ASN A 31 22.91 8.16 6.23
C ASN A 31 21.93 7.33 5.40
N SER A 32 21.31 6.32 6.03
CA SER A 32 20.24 5.54 5.41
C SER A 32 19.09 6.43 4.94
N ILE A 33 18.77 7.47 5.71
CA ILE A 33 17.78 8.50 5.37
C ILE A 33 18.50 9.85 5.35
N GLN A 34 18.69 10.37 4.15
CA GLN A 34 19.24 11.70 3.93
C GLN A 34 18.14 12.75 3.96
N LEU A 35 18.27 13.73 4.86
CA LEU A 35 17.35 14.87 4.99
C LEU A 35 18.00 16.15 4.47
N HIS A 36 17.35 16.86 3.55
CA HIS A 36 17.85 18.08 2.92
C HIS A 36 17.52 19.36 3.71
N ASP A 37 17.65 19.30 5.03
CA ASP A 37 17.45 20.43 5.93
C ASP A 37 18.77 20.91 6.52
N THR A 38 19.07 22.21 6.38
CA THR A 38 20.29 22.84 6.90
C THR A 38 20.38 22.84 8.42
N GLU A 39 19.25 22.75 9.13
CA GLU A 39 19.18 22.66 10.59
C GLU A 39 19.32 21.23 11.12
N VAL A 40 19.43 20.24 10.23
CA VAL A 40 19.72 18.84 10.58
C VAL A 40 21.23 18.60 10.57
N SER A 41 21.75 17.99 11.64
CA SER A 41 23.15 17.57 11.77
C SER A 41 23.57 16.58 10.67
N ARG A 42 24.87 16.49 10.41
CA ARG A 42 25.40 15.55 9.39
C ARG A 42 24.98 14.12 9.72
N GLU A 43 25.24 13.68 10.94
CA GLU A 43 24.68 12.47 11.54
C GLU A 43 23.84 12.96 12.71
N HIS A 44 22.51 12.81 12.62
CA HIS A 44 21.58 13.42 13.58
C HIS A 44 21.10 12.39 14.58
N ALA A 45 20.62 11.25 14.09
CA ALA A 45 20.04 10.21 14.91
C ALA A 45 20.21 8.84 14.26
N ILE A 46 19.97 7.80 15.03
CA ILE A 46 19.99 6.41 14.60
C ILE A 46 18.74 5.69 15.12
N LEU A 47 18.29 4.71 14.35
CA LEU A 47 17.18 3.83 14.68
C LEU A 47 17.73 2.42 14.77
N GLU A 48 17.56 1.78 15.92
CA GLU A 48 17.95 0.39 16.13
C GLU A 48 16.67 -0.46 16.18
N ARG A 49 16.59 -1.52 15.38
CA ARG A 49 15.43 -2.40 15.37
C ARG A 49 15.38 -3.22 16.66
N GLU A 50 14.27 -3.15 17.38
CA GLU A 50 14.03 -3.84 18.64
C GLU A 50 12.70 -4.61 18.52
N GLY A 51 12.78 -5.87 18.08
CA GLY A 51 11.60 -6.68 17.74
C GLY A 51 10.89 -6.20 16.46
N ASP A 52 9.60 -5.89 16.59
CA ASP A 52 8.74 -5.39 15.49
C ASP A 52 8.69 -3.86 15.39
N THR A 53 9.48 -3.15 16.20
CA THR A 53 9.58 -1.68 16.16
C THR A 53 11.02 -1.18 16.14
N TYR A 54 11.20 0.14 16.06
CA TYR A 54 12.48 0.83 16.05
C TYR A 54 12.66 1.70 17.28
N ARG A 55 13.84 1.65 17.89
CA ARG A 55 14.29 2.56 18.93
C ARG A 55 15.08 3.70 18.31
N PHE A 56 14.57 4.91 18.43
CA PHE A 56 15.24 6.14 18.06
C PHE A 56 16.26 6.56 19.12
N ARG A 57 17.46 6.95 18.69
CA ARG A 57 18.50 7.53 19.54
C ARG A 57 19.14 8.74 18.85
N ASP A 58 19.17 9.88 19.53
CA ASP A 58 19.87 11.08 19.08
C ASP A 58 21.39 10.90 19.27
N LEU A 59 22.19 11.27 18.26
CA LEU A 59 23.65 11.16 18.27
C LEU A 59 24.36 12.44 18.77
N GLY A 60 23.67 13.29 19.53
CA GLY A 60 24.21 14.57 20.02
C GLY A 60 24.04 15.68 19.00
N SER A 61 22.89 15.72 18.35
CA SER A 61 22.55 16.70 17.33
C SER A 61 22.59 18.15 17.86
N SER A 62 23.02 19.10 17.01
CA SER A 62 23.19 20.50 17.42
C SER A 62 21.89 21.19 17.86
N ASN A 63 20.75 20.76 17.30
CA ASN A 63 19.43 21.37 17.56
C ASN A 63 18.52 20.45 18.38
N GLY A 64 18.99 19.26 18.77
CA GLY A 64 18.20 18.24 19.44
C GLY A 64 17.16 17.58 18.53
N SER A 65 16.73 16.38 18.93
CA SER A 65 15.61 15.66 18.34
C SER A 65 14.36 15.80 19.20
N PHE A 66 13.22 16.04 18.57
CA PHE A 66 11.94 16.13 19.27
C PHE A 66 10.98 15.07 18.75
N ILE A 67 10.40 14.27 19.65
CA ILE A 67 9.33 13.34 19.30
C ILE A 67 8.05 13.80 19.99
N ASN A 68 6.98 14.00 19.21
CA ASN A 68 5.71 14.54 19.68
C ASN A 68 5.90 15.86 20.47
N ARG A 69 6.76 16.75 19.95
CA ARG A 69 7.16 18.06 20.53
C ARG A 69 7.92 17.97 21.86
N ARG A 70 8.38 16.80 22.28
CA ARG A 70 9.24 16.63 23.46
C ARG A 70 10.66 16.31 23.03
N ALA A 71 11.64 17.03 23.58
CA ALA A 71 13.05 16.73 23.36
C ALA A 71 13.36 15.35 23.94
N VAL A 72 14.01 14.49 23.14
CA VAL A 72 14.34 13.11 23.53
C VAL A 72 15.74 12.76 23.05
N ASN A 73 16.48 12.05 23.90
CA ASN A 73 17.75 11.43 23.51
C ASN A 73 17.55 9.99 23.04
N GLU A 74 16.54 9.30 23.57
CA GLU A 74 16.18 7.94 23.16
C GLU A 74 14.65 7.76 23.27
N HIS A 75 14.05 7.02 22.34
CA HIS A 75 12.61 6.75 22.31
C HIS A 75 12.30 5.46 21.56
N LEU A 76 11.44 4.62 22.11
CA LEU A 76 10.89 3.49 21.36
C LEU A 76 9.75 4.00 20.47
N LEU A 77 9.89 3.86 19.15
CA LEU A 77 8.92 4.39 18.19
C LEU A 77 7.63 3.56 18.19
N THR A 78 6.52 4.25 18.01
CA THR A 78 5.18 3.71 17.86
C THR A 78 4.51 4.36 16.65
N SER A 79 3.75 3.58 15.87
CA SER A 79 3.08 4.08 14.67
C SER A 79 2.24 5.32 15.01
N GLY A 80 2.49 6.43 14.32
CA GLY A 80 1.91 7.75 14.61
C GLY A 80 2.88 8.76 15.23
N ASP A 81 4.06 8.33 15.69
CA ASP A 81 5.05 9.22 16.29
C ASP A 81 5.57 10.26 15.29
N GLN A 82 5.52 11.53 15.70
CA GLN A 82 6.05 12.65 14.92
C GLN A 82 7.45 13.02 15.38
N ILE A 83 8.45 12.79 14.53
CA ILE A 83 9.86 13.10 14.83
C ILE A 83 10.25 14.37 14.09
N GLN A 84 10.57 15.40 14.85
CA GLN A 84 11.08 16.67 14.36
C GLN A 84 12.60 16.73 14.51
N LEU A 85 13.29 16.90 13.39
CA LEU A 85 14.74 17.12 13.30
C LEU A 85 14.96 18.45 12.57
N GLY A 86 15.40 19.49 13.28
CA GLY A 86 15.44 20.84 12.72
C GLY A 86 14.05 21.35 12.35
N ARG A 87 13.83 21.66 11.06
CA ARG A 87 12.52 22.04 10.48
C ARG A 87 11.80 20.88 9.81
N THR A 88 12.47 19.73 9.65
CA THR A 88 11.88 18.53 9.07
C THR A 88 11.05 17.78 10.10
N LEU A 89 9.80 17.48 9.76
CA LEU A 89 8.86 16.68 10.55
C LEU A 89 8.56 15.38 9.82
N LEU A 90 8.84 14.25 10.47
CA LEU A 90 8.67 12.90 9.98
C LEU A 90 7.54 12.22 10.76
N LEU A 91 6.68 11.45 10.08
CA LEU A 91 5.70 10.56 10.69
C LEU A 91 6.19 9.13 10.60
N TYR A 92 6.32 8.43 11.73
CA TYR A 92 6.60 7.00 11.73
C TYR A 92 5.31 6.20 11.50
N THR A 93 5.33 5.29 10.53
CA THR A 93 4.27 4.30 10.31
C THR A 93 4.90 2.93 10.41
N GLY A 94 4.71 2.21 11.52
CA GLY A 94 5.23 0.87 11.73
C GLY A 94 4.49 -0.21 10.92
N THR A 95 4.96 -1.46 11.01
CA THR A 95 4.22 -2.64 10.51
C THR A 95 2.88 -2.74 11.25
N PRO A 96 1.75 -3.06 10.58
CA PRO A 96 0.53 -3.39 11.28
C PRO A 96 0.84 -4.63 12.11
N LEU A 97 1.00 -4.48 13.42
CA LEU A 97 0.94 -5.62 14.32
C LEU A 97 -0.36 -6.36 13.99
N GLU A 98 -0.30 -7.67 13.70
CA GLU A 98 -1.48 -8.52 13.80
C GLU A 98 -2.10 -8.21 15.16
N ARG A 99 -3.21 -7.47 15.12
CA ARG A 99 -3.80 -6.98 16.35
C ARG A 99 -4.39 -8.20 17.04
N PRO A 100 -4.14 -8.40 18.34
CA PRO A 100 -5.01 -9.28 19.11
C PRO A 100 -6.43 -8.78 18.91
N ASP A 101 -7.36 -9.72 18.69
CA ASP A 101 -8.76 -9.44 18.44
C ASP A 101 -9.26 -8.41 19.48
N LEU A 102 -9.50 -7.17 19.02
CA LEU A 102 -9.87 -6.07 19.92
C LEU A 102 -11.23 -6.32 20.59
N SER A 103 -12.02 -7.27 20.06
CA SER A 103 -13.26 -7.73 20.66
C SER A 103 -13.05 -8.39 22.02
N GLU A 104 -11.91 -9.05 22.29
CA GLU A 104 -11.64 -9.67 23.60
C GLU A 104 -11.36 -8.65 24.71
N GLN A 105 -11.03 -7.41 24.34
CA GLN A 105 -10.59 -6.35 25.24
C GLN A 105 -11.68 -5.32 25.58
N ILE A 106 -12.83 -5.41 24.91
CA ILE A 106 -14.01 -4.56 25.16
C ILE A 106 -15.14 -5.49 25.58
N ASN A 107 -15.71 -5.24 26.75
CA ASN A 107 -16.85 -5.99 27.24
C ASN A 107 -18.11 -5.14 27.06
N ILE A 108 -18.95 -5.49 26.09
CA ILE A 108 -20.29 -4.90 25.93
C ILE A 108 -21.22 -5.68 26.86
N VAL A 109 -21.75 -5.01 27.90
CA VAL A 109 -22.60 -5.65 28.91
C VAL A 109 -24.05 -5.56 28.45
N ALA A 110 -24.69 -6.71 28.29
CA ALA A 110 -26.11 -6.82 27.94
C ALA A 110 -27.02 -6.42 29.12
N ALA A 111 -28.20 -5.85 28.78
CA ALA A 111 -29.14 -5.23 29.72
C ALA A 111 -29.73 -6.18 30.80
N ASP A 112 -29.56 -7.50 30.70
CA ASP A 112 -30.11 -8.49 31.63
C ASP A 112 -29.24 -8.69 32.91
N HIS A 113 -28.09 -8.04 33.01
CA HIS A 113 -27.29 -8.06 34.25
C HIS A 113 -27.91 -7.11 35.29
N LYS A 114 -28.27 -7.66 36.46
CA LYS A 114 -28.73 -6.94 37.67
C LYS A 114 -27.78 -5.83 38.21
N ASP A 115 -26.66 -5.57 37.54
CA ASP A 115 -25.58 -4.66 37.93
C ASP A 115 -25.39 -3.45 36.97
N ASP A 116 -26.18 -3.28 35.90
CA ASP A 116 -26.08 -2.10 35.00
C ASP A 116 -26.87 -0.89 35.55
N GLU A 117 -26.24 -0.10 36.42
CA GLU A 117 -26.80 1.12 37.07
C GLU A 117 -26.50 2.42 36.28
N SER A 118 -26.27 2.32 34.96
CA SER A 118 -25.88 3.48 34.14
C SER A 118 -26.99 4.53 34.01
N ARG A 119 -26.77 5.76 34.49
CA ARG A 119 -27.73 6.89 34.36
C ARG A 119 -27.26 7.92 33.34
N ILE A 120 -28.09 8.22 32.33
CA ILE A 120 -27.88 9.33 31.40
C ILE A 120 -28.14 10.64 32.14
N LEU A 121 -27.12 11.49 32.25
CA LEU A 121 -27.22 12.81 32.87
C LEU A 121 -27.70 13.87 31.87
N HIS A 122 -27.13 13.84 30.66
CA HIS A 122 -27.40 14.80 29.59
C HIS A 122 -27.37 14.11 28.23
N ALA A 123 -28.25 14.55 27.33
CA ALA A 123 -28.29 14.17 25.92
C ALA A 123 -28.22 15.44 25.06
N VAL A 124 -27.48 15.40 23.95
CA VAL A 124 -27.31 16.54 23.03
C VAL A 124 -27.47 16.04 21.60
N SER A 125 -28.36 16.66 20.84
CA SER A 125 -28.56 16.40 19.42
C SER A 125 -27.58 17.21 18.55
N GLN A 126 -27.41 16.83 17.29
CA GLN A 126 -26.60 17.61 16.34
C GLN A 126 -27.17 19.02 16.08
N SER A 127 -28.50 19.20 16.05
CA SER A 127 -29.11 20.53 15.88
C SER A 127 -28.77 21.48 17.02
N ASP A 128 -28.72 20.98 18.26
CA ASP A 128 -28.36 21.78 19.45
C ASP A 128 -26.88 22.21 19.45
N SER A 129 -26.03 21.49 18.69
CA SER A 129 -24.63 21.87 18.49
C SER A 129 -24.45 22.98 17.45
N SER A 130 -25.41 23.13 16.52
CA SER A 130 -25.41 24.22 15.52
C SER A 130 -25.66 25.59 16.17
N ASP A 131 -26.38 25.62 17.29
CA ASP A 131 -26.62 26.83 18.10
C ASP A 131 -25.35 27.39 18.78
N LEU A 132 -24.21 26.69 18.71
CA LEU A 132 -22.91 27.26 19.07
C LEU A 132 -22.50 28.43 18.17
N LEU A 133 -23.06 28.51 16.95
CA LEU A 133 -22.82 29.60 16.00
C LEU A 133 -23.89 30.70 16.08
N SER A 134 -25.00 30.47 16.77
CA SER A 134 -26.18 31.34 16.78
C SER A 134 -26.76 31.55 18.20
N ALA A 135 -26.15 32.45 18.98
CA ALA A 135 -26.78 33.02 20.19
C ALA A 135 -26.38 34.51 20.36
N PRO A 136 -27.24 35.34 20.97
CA PRO A 136 -27.43 36.73 20.57
C PRO A 136 -26.31 37.67 21.01
N SER A 137 -26.11 38.67 20.16
CA SER A 137 -25.29 39.87 20.38
C SER A 137 -25.82 40.70 21.54
N ASP A 138 -25.32 40.44 22.76
CA ASP A 138 -25.31 41.43 23.83
C ASP A 138 -24.07 41.29 24.73
N ASP A 139 -23.23 42.32 24.63
CA ASP A 139 -22.35 42.94 25.64
C ASP A 139 -21.72 42.07 26.76
N GLN A 140 -20.54 41.50 26.46
CA GLN A 140 -19.25 41.79 27.14
C GLN A 140 -18.16 40.82 26.65
N ALA A 141 -17.14 41.37 26.00
CA ALA A 141 -16.03 40.62 25.43
C ALA A 141 -15.06 40.06 26.51
N SER A 142 -14.84 38.75 26.51
CA SER A 142 -13.49 38.11 26.59
C SER A 142 -13.50 36.57 26.68
N PRO A 143 -14.43 35.88 27.37
CA PRO A 143 -14.38 34.41 27.48
C PRO A 143 -15.03 33.67 26.30
N TRP A 144 -16.17 34.14 25.80
CA TRP A 144 -16.94 33.46 24.76
C TRP A 144 -16.22 33.44 23.40
N LEU A 145 -15.69 34.59 22.96
CA LEU A 145 -14.94 34.70 21.69
C LEU A 145 -13.67 33.84 21.69
N ALA A 146 -13.00 33.73 22.84
CA ALA A 146 -11.85 32.83 22.99
C ALA A 146 -12.27 31.35 22.89
N ARG A 147 -13.43 30.98 23.47
CA ARG A 147 -13.99 29.62 23.41
C ARG A 147 -14.50 29.26 22.01
N ALA A 148 -15.28 30.12 21.37
CA ALA A 148 -15.78 29.93 20.01
C ALA A 148 -14.62 29.81 19.02
N ARG A 149 -13.60 30.67 19.13
CA ARG A 149 -12.39 30.61 18.29
C ARG A 149 -11.56 29.36 18.56
N SER A 150 -11.44 28.91 19.81
CA SER A 150 -10.76 27.65 20.15
C SER A 150 -11.50 26.45 19.56
N ASN A 151 -12.82 26.39 19.68
CA ASN A 151 -13.64 25.31 19.13
C ASN A 151 -13.58 25.28 17.59
N LEU A 152 -13.65 26.45 16.94
CA LEU A 152 -13.47 26.57 15.49
C LEU A 152 -12.05 26.17 15.04
N GLN A 153 -11.04 26.53 15.81
CA GLN A 153 -9.65 26.17 15.54
C GLN A 153 -9.41 24.66 15.74
N ILE A 154 -10.09 24.03 16.70
CA ILE A 154 -10.09 22.58 16.90
C ILE A 154 -10.79 21.92 15.72
N MET A 155 -12.01 22.33 15.35
CA MET A 155 -12.72 21.80 14.19
C MET A 155 -11.92 21.96 12.90
N TYR A 156 -11.31 23.13 12.67
CA TYR A 156 -10.48 23.39 11.50
C TYR A 156 -9.20 22.56 11.48
N ARG A 157 -8.53 22.37 12.63
CA ARG A 157 -7.35 21.51 12.75
C ARG A 157 -7.69 20.04 12.59
N THR A 158 -8.84 19.60 13.10
CA THR A 158 -9.36 18.25 12.86
C THR A 158 -9.60 18.08 11.37
N ALA A 159 -10.35 18.97 10.72
CA ALA A 159 -10.61 18.92 9.28
C ALA A 159 -9.33 18.89 8.44
N LEU A 160 -8.30 19.68 8.78
CA LEU A 160 -7.02 19.68 8.07
C LEU A 160 -6.17 18.42 8.31
N ALA A 161 -6.12 17.91 9.55
CA ALA A 161 -5.38 16.68 9.86
C ALA A 161 -6.03 15.45 9.20
N VAL A 162 -7.35 15.50 9.03
CA VAL A 162 -8.18 14.48 8.43
C VAL A 162 -8.06 14.43 6.90
N SER A 163 -7.87 15.59 6.25
CA SER A 163 -7.80 15.76 4.79
C SER A 163 -6.67 15.01 4.06
N HIS A 164 -5.67 14.45 4.77
CA HIS A 164 -4.47 13.87 4.15
C HIS A 164 -4.27 12.38 4.42
N THR A 165 -5.25 11.68 5.02
CA THR A 165 -5.12 10.27 5.38
C THR A 165 -6.05 9.40 4.53
N LEU A 166 -5.49 8.56 3.66
CA LEU A 166 -6.25 7.66 2.77
C LEU A 166 -6.73 6.36 3.46
N ASP A 167 -6.37 6.20 4.74
CA ASP A 167 -6.65 5.01 5.54
C ASP A 167 -7.56 5.36 6.73
N ILE A 168 -8.70 4.65 6.79
CA ILE A 168 -9.74 4.83 7.81
C ILE A 168 -9.16 4.53 9.19
N ASP A 169 -8.32 3.50 9.34
CA ASP A 169 -7.82 3.11 10.66
C ASP A 169 -6.81 4.14 11.20
N GLN A 170 -6.00 4.74 10.32
CA GLN A 170 -5.06 5.82 10.69
C GLN A 170 -5.81 7.11 11.04
N LEU A 171 -6.82 7.44 10.24
CA LEU A 171 -7.73 8.56 10.49
C LEU A 171 -8.36 8.45 11.88
N LEU A 172 -8.96 7.30 12.21
CA LEU A 172 -9.60 7.06 13.50
C LEU A 172 -8.59 7.12 14.66
N ALA A 173 -7.38 6.59 14.48
CA ALA A 173 -6.32 6.67 15.49
C ALA A 173 -5.93 8.12 15.78
N ARG A 174 -5.81 8.94 14.72
CA ARG A 174 -5.48 10.36 14.86
C ARG A 174 -6.60 11.18 15.50
N ILE A 175 -7.85 10.85 15.21
CA ILE A 175 -9.01 11.49 15.86
C ILE A 175 -9.00 11.16 17.36
N MET A 176 -8.76 9.90 17.71
CA MET A 176 -8.67 9.48 19.12
C MET A 176 -7.50 10.17 19.85
N GLU A 177 -6.38 10.42 19.18
CA GLU A 177 -5.28 11.24 19.71
C GLU A 177 -5.72 12.65 20.09
N MET A 178 -6.40 13.30 19.16
CA MET A 178 -6.88 14.67 19.36
C MET A 178 -7.88 14.71 20.51
N ILE A 179 -8.81 13.76 20.60
CA ILE A 179 -9.76 13.69 21.71
C ILE A 179 -9.04 13.65 23.06
N PHE A 180 -7.97 12.87 23.19
CA PHE A 180 -7.18 12.75 24.43
C PHE A 180 -6.34 14.00 24.76
N GLU A 181 -6.05 14.87 23.78
CA GLU A 181 -5.37 16.15 24.03
C GLU A 181 -6.31 17.19 24.67
N TRP A 182 -7.61 17.13 24.36
CA TRP A 182 -8.60 18.14 24.77
C TRP A 182 -9.51 17.69 25.91
N VAL A 183 -9.75 16.38 26.04
CA VAL A 183 -10.64 15.81 27.06
C VAL A 183 -9.83 14.99 28.05
N ASP A 184 -10.11 15.17 29.34
CA ASP A 184 -9.39 14.49 30.42
C ASP A 184 -9.82 13.02 30.62
N ALA A 185 -9.84 12.24 29.54
CA ALA A 185 -10.26 10.84 29.53
C ALA A 185 -9.13 9.88 29.91
N ASP A 186 -9.47 8.81 30.62
CA ASP A 186 -8.54 7.74 30.96
C ASP A 186 -8.51 6.67 29.85
N ARG A 187 -9.66 6.39 29.24
CA ARG A 187 -9.82 5.36 28.20
C ARG A 187 -10.78 5.84 27.11
N GLY A 188 -10.58 5.33 25.90
CA GLY A 188 -11.41 5.66 24.75
C GLY A 188 -11.43 4.58 23.69
N CYS A 189 -12.55 4.51 22.97
CA CYS A 189 -12.81 3.54 21.93
C CYS A 189 -13.58 4.19 20.77
N ILE A 190 -13.23 3.85 19.53
CA ILE A 190 -14.06 4.13 18.35
C ILE A 190 -14.55 2.80 17.79
N MET A 191 -15.85 2.72 17.56
CA MET A 191 -16.51 1.59 16.92
C MET A 191 -17.12 2.03 15.60
N LEU A 192 -16.95 1.24 14.55
CA LEU A 192 -17.64 1.44 13.27
C LEU A 192 -18.79 0.45 13.14
N LYS A 193 -19.90 0.94 12.63
CA LYS A 193 -21.08 0.14 12.30
C LYS A 193 -20.80 -0.62 11.01
N ASP A 194 -21.01 -1.92 11.03
CA ASP A 194 -20.99 -2.75 9.82
C ASP A 194 -22.31 -2.54 9.05
N GLU A 195 -22.20 -2.22 7.77
CA GLU A 195 -23.34 -1.94 6.88
C GLU A 195 -24.27 -3.16 6.68
N LEU A 196 -23.76 -4.38 6.84
CA LEU A 196 -24.51 -5.61 6.53
C LEU A 196 -25.36 -6.12 7.69
N ASN A 197 -24.83 -6.05 8.92
CA ASN A 197 -25.48 -6.61 10.10
C ASN A 197 -25.81 -5.56 11.18
N GLY A 198 -25.41 -4.29 10.97
CA GLY A 198 -25.63 -3.19 11.90
C GLY A 198 -24.82 -3.28 13.20
N SER A 199 -23.93 -4.27 13.33
CA SER A 199 -23.13 -4.47 14.54
C SER A 199 -22.01 -3.45 14.64
N LEU A 200 -21.69 -3.05 15.88
CA LEU A 200 -20.59 -2.14 16.17
C LEU A 200 -19.31 -2.95 16.36
N SER A 201 -18.33 -2.71 15.49
CA SER A 201 -17.01 -3.34 15.55
C SER A 201 -15.97 -2.34 16.08
N PRO A 202 -15.18 -2.69 17.11
CA PRO A 202 -14.14 -1.80 17.61
C PRO A 202 -12.98 -1.68 16.63
N ARG A 203 -12.62 -0.45 16.28
CA ARG A 203 -11.52 -0.14 15.36
C ARG A 203 -10.30 0.47 16.02
N VAL A 204 -10.53 1.30 17.04
CA VAL A 204 -9.47 2.02 17.76
C VAL A 204 -9.74 1.97 19.24
N ARG A 205 -8.70 1.69 20.03
CA ARG A 205 -8.70 1.74 21.50
C ARG A 205 -7.50 2.56 21.97
N ARG A 206 -7.69 3.42 22.98
CA ARG A 206 -6.61 4.23 23.57
C ARG A 206 -6.75 4.28 25.09
N HIS A 207 -5.61 4.30 25.77
CA HIS A 207 -5.53 4.51 27.22
C HIS A 207 -4.51 5.59 27.53
N ARG A 208 -4.74 6.30 28.61
CA ARG A 208 -3.80 7.28 29.14
C ARG A 208 -2.64 6.60 29.86
N ARG A 209 -1.43 7.13 29.71
CA ARG A 209 -0.22 6.63 30.39
C ARG A 209 -0.42 6.61 31.92
N GLY A 210 -0.25 5.45 32.54
CA GLY A 210 -0.40 5.24 33.99
C GLY A 210 -1.64 4.43 34.41
N VAL A 211 -2.54 4.12 33.48
CA VAL A 211 -3.65 3.16 33.66
C VAL A 211 -3.17 1.77 33.22
N GLN A 212 -3.45 0.72 34.00
CA GLN A 212 -3.06 -0.65 33.64
C GLN A 212 -3.72 -1.07 32.31
N THR A 213 -2.94 -1.65 31.40
CA THR A 213 -3.38 -2.03 30.04
C THR A 213 -4.38 -3.19 30.04
N GLU A 214 -4.46 -3.94 31.15
CA GLU A 214 -5.33 -5.11 31.34
C GLU A 214 -6.79 -4.76 31.70
N ASP A 215 -7.09 -3.50 32.04
CA ASP A 215 -8.46 -3.09 32.38
C ASP A 215 -9.34 -2.98 31.12
N LYS A 216 -10.18 -4.00 30.89
CA LYS A 216 -11.16 -4.02 29.79
C LYS A 216 -12.07 -2.78 29.85
N ILE A 217 -12.36 -2.18 28.69
CA ILE A 217 -13.37 -1.12 28.60
C ILE A 217 -14.73 -1.81 28.68
N THR A 218 -15.56 -1.39 29.64
CA THR A 218 -16.91 -1.94 29.83
C THR A 218 -17.91 -0.90 29.35
N ILE A 219 -18.68 -1.23 28.31
CA ILE A 219 -19.66 -0.32 27.72
C ILE A 219 -21.05 -0.93 27.91
N SER A 220 -22.00 -0.15 28.43
CA SER A 220 -23.40 -0.57 28.52
C SER A 220 -24.01 -0.61 27.12
N GLN A 221 -24.60 -1.76 26.77
CA GLN A 221 -25.30 -1.90 25.49
C GLN A 221 -26.48 -0.91 25.38
N THR A 222 -27.17 -0.65 26.49
CA THR A 222 -28.26 0.34 26.58
C THR A 222 -27.83 1.73 26.14
N ILE A 223 -26.61 2.16 26.50
CA ILE A 223 -26.05 3.45 26.08
C ILE A 223 -25.73 3.45 24.58
N LEU A 224 -25.16 2.36 24.07
CA LEU A 224 -24.82 2.24 22.65
C LEU A 224 -26.07 2.26 21.78
N ASP A 225 -27.07 1.44 22.13
CA ASP A 225 -28.34 1.36 21.41
C ASP A 225 -29.04 2.71 21.43
N TYR A 226 -29.09 3.40 22.58
CA TYR A 226 -29.65 4.74 22.67
C TYR A 226 -28.97 5.73 21.73
N VAL A 227 -27.64 5.78 21.73
CA VAL A 227 -26.85 6.72 20.93
C VAL A 227 -27.02 6.46 19.43
N VAL A 228 -27.04 5.19 19.02
CA VAL A 228 -27.19 4.79 17.61
C VAL A 228 -28.63 4.98 17.13
N GLU A 229 -29.64 4.66 17.94
CA GLU A 229 -31.05 4.78 17.55
C GLU A 229 -31.54 6.24 17.57
N ARG A 230 -31.07 7.04 18.54
CA ARG A 230 -31.54 8.42 18.71
C ARG A 230 -30.65 9.47 18.08
N ASN A 231 -29.45 9.12 17.63
CA ASN A 231 -28.47 10.06 17.08
C ASN A 231 -28.12 11.21 18.05
N GLU A 232 -28.12 10.91 19.34
CA GLU A 232 -27.83 11.88 20.40
C GLU A 232 -26.57 11.47 21.17
N GLY A 233 -25.69 12.44 21.42
CA GLY A 233 -24.56 12.24 22.31
C GLY A 233 -25.00 12.26 23.76
N VAL A 234 -24.51 11.32 24.57
CA VAL A 234 -24.88 11.19 25.99
C VAL A 234 -23.67 11.32 26.91
N LEU A 235 -23.89 12.03 28.02
CA LEU A 235 -23.00 12.04 29.19
C LEU A 235 -23.63 11.21 30.29
N THR A 236 -22.91 10.21 30.80
CA THR A 236 -23.38 9.31 31.86
C THR A 236 -22.46 9.35 33.07
N SER A 237 -23.03 9.11 34.25
CA SER A 237 -22.28 8.92 35.49
C SER A 237 -22.76 7.65 36.19
N ASN A 238 -21.82 6.83 36.61
CA ASN A 238 -22.07 5.66 37.43
C ASN A 238 -21.82 6.03 38.91
N ALA A 239 -22.80 6.67 39.53
CA ALA A 239 -22.83 6.89 40.97
C ALA A 239 -23.69 5.78 41.57
N ARG A 240 -23.06 4.81 42.27
CA ARG A 240 -23.75 3.72 42.98
C ARG A 240 -24.67 4.31 44.06
N ASP A 241 -25.91 4.60 43.69
CA ASP A 241 -26.99 5.03 44.60
C ASP A 241 -27.71 3.78 45.15
N ASP A 242 -27.07 3.05 46.07
CA ASP A 242 -27.82 2.15 46.96
C ASP A 242 -28.32 2.97 48.16
N GLN A 243 -29.62 3.33 48.12
CA GLN A 243 -30.30 4.10 49.18
C GLN A 243 -30.44 3.35 50.52
N ARG A 244 -29.90 2.13 50.68
CA ARG A 244 -29.99 1.39 51.94
C ARG A 244 -28.79 1.55 52.87
N TRP A 245 -27.71 2.19 52.45
CA TRP A 245 -26.48 2.35 53.24
C TRP A 245 -25.97 3.79 53.13
N ASP A 246 -25.52 4.34 54.27
CA ASP A 246 -25.05 5.71 54.46
C ASP A 246 -24.31 6.30 53.23
N PRO A 247 -24.84 7.35 52.55
CA PRO A 247 -24.34 7.85 51.27
C PRO A 247 -22.86 8.25 51.27
N ALA A 248 -22.28 8.49 52.46
CA ALA A 248 -20.86 8.81 52.60
C ALA A 248 -19.90 7.60 52.48
N GLN A 249 -20.37 6.35 52.65
CA GLN A 249 -19.49 5.17 52.67
C GLN A 249 -19.45 4.39 51.34
N SER A 250 -20.53 4.38 50.56
CA SER A 250 -20.63 3.65 49.29
C SER A 250 -19.84 4.33 48.16
N ILE A 251 -19.80 5.67 48.15
CA ILE A 251 -19.02 6.48 47.18
C ILE A 251 -17.50 6.29 47.38
N VAL A 252 -17.07 6.05 48.63
CA VAL A 252 -15.65 5.97 49.01
C VAL A 252 -15.02 4.60 48.71
N LYS A 253 -15.81 3.54 48.48
CA LYS A 253 -15.25 2.20 48.28
C LYS A 253 -14.95 1.85 46.82
N LEU A 254 -15.57 2.48 45.83
CA LEU A 254 -15.63 1.94 44.46
C LEU A 254 -15.31 2.92 43.33
N GLY A 255 -15.17 4.22 43.63
CA GLY A 255 -14.88 5.24 42.63
C GLY A 255 -16.06 5.55 41.71
N VAL A 256 -16.09 6.76 41.15
CA VAL A 256 -17.13 7.19 40.19
C VAL A 256 -16.58 7.02 38.78
N ARG A 257 -17.35 6.36 37.90
CA ARG A 257 -17.05 6.31 36.46
C ARG A 257 -17.94 7.28 35.71
N GLU A 258 -17.34 8.16 34.94
CA GLU A 258 -18.04 9.06 34.02
C GLU A 258 -17.71 8.67 32.59
N ALA A 259 -18.69 8.73 31.70
CA ALA A 259 -18.49 8.39 30.30
C ALA A 259 -19.23 9.34 29.36
N ILE A 260 -18.60 9.62 28.21
CA ILE A 260 -19.24 10.30 27.08
C ILE A 260 -19.31 9.30 25.93
N CYS A 261 -20.50 9.16 25.36
CA CYS A 261 -20.75 8.35 24.17
C CYS A 261 -21.43 9.22 23.12
N VAL A 262 -20.85 9.33 21.92
CA VAL A 262 -21.38 10.19 20.85
C VAL A 262 -21.48 9.44 19.53
N PRO A 263 -22.53 9.70 18.73
CA PRO A 263 -22.69 9.06 17.44
C PRO A 263 -21.77 9.72 16.41
N MET A 264 -21.14 8.90 15.58
CA MET A 264 -20.48 9.34 14.35
C MET A 264 -21.52 9.37 13.24
N GLN A 265 -22.27 10.45 13.16
CA GLN A 265 -23.31 10.62 12.14
C GLN A 265 -22.74 11.31 10.90
N GLY A 266 -22.76 10.57 9.79
CA GLY A 266 -22.41 11.05 8.45
C GLY A 266 -23.55 11.84 7.82
N ARG A 267 -23.55 11.97 6.50
CA ARG A 267 -24.57 12.73 5.76
C ARG A 267 -25.94 12.05 5.78
N TYR A 268 -25.95 10.71 5.80
CA TYR A 268 -27.18 9.92 5.62
C TYR A 268 -27.44 8.92 6.76
N ASP A 269 -26.40 8.37 7.39
CA ASP A 269 -26.54 7.39 8.47
C ASP A 269 -25.41 7.53 9.51
N VAL A 270 -25.59 6.88 10.66
CA VAL A 270 -24.55 6.70 11.67
C VAL A 270 -23.54 5.68 11.19
N VAL A 271 -22.31 6.12 10.96
CA VAL A 271 -21.20 5.27 10.55
C VAL A 271 -20.52 4.57 11.74
N GLY A 272 -20.77 5.02 12.97
CA GLY A 272 -20.13 4.48 14.15
C GLY A 272 -20.41 5.27 15.43
N VAL A 273 -19.63 4.99 16.48
CA VAL A 273 -19.75 5.59 17.81
C VAL A 273 -18.38 5.85 18.40
N ILE A 274 -18.22 6.99 19.07
CA ILE A 274 -17.04 7.31 19.88
C ILE A 274 -17.42 7.24 21.36
N TYR A 275 -16.65 6.48 22.12
CA TYR A 275 -16.83 6.29 23.56
C TYR A 275 -15.56 6.71 24.30
N ILE A 276 -15.69 7.48 25.37
CA ILE A 276 -14.60 7.80 26.30
C ILE A 276 -15.08 7.69 27.74
N ASP A 277 -14.21 7.23 28.63
CA ASP A 277 -14.50 7.18 30.07
C ASP A 277 -13.33 7.68 30.93
N THR A 278 -13.67 8.03 32.17
CA THR A 278 -12.71 8.29 33.24
C THR A 278 -13.18 7.63 34.53
N SER A 279 -12.22 7.19 35.35
CA SER A 279 -12.48 6.64 36.67
C SER A 279 -11.81 7.51 37.73
N LEU A 280 -12.60 8.00 38.68
CA LEU A 280 -12.09 8.74 39.83
C LEU A 280 -11.82 7.76 40.98
N SER A 281 -10.54 7.57 41.34
CA SER A 281 -10.19 6.81 42.55
C SER A 281 -10.66 7.55 43.80
N PRO A 282 -11.12 6.84 44.86
CA PRO A 282 -11.58 7.47 46.10
C PRO A 282 -10.58 8.43 46.75
N GLN A 283 -9.28 8.12 46.69
CA GLN A 283 -8.22 8.99 47.21
C GLN A 283 -8.07 10.32 46.46
N ARG A 284 -8.30 10.34 45.14
CA ARG A 284 -8.25 11.56 44.33
C ARG A 284 -9.50 12.42 44.52
N MET A 285 -10.68 11.82 44.71
CA MET A 285 -11.91 12.55 45.03
C MET A 285 -11.79 13.38 46.32
N LEU A 286 -11.08 12.84 47.31
CA LEU A 286 -10.81 13.55 48.58
C LEU A 286 -9.82 14.72 48.43
N GLN A 287 -8.96 14.69 47.41
CA GLN A 287 -7.96 15.74 47.14
C GLN A 287 -8.47 16.86 46.24
N GLU A 288 -9.25 16.55 45.19
CA GLU A 288 -9.55 17.50 44.11
C GLU A 288 -10.78 18.41 44.37
N ARG A 289 -11.60 18.19 45.41
CA ARG A 289 -12.84 18.94 45.76
C ARG A 289 -13.89 19.09 44.64
N THR A 290 -13.61 18.67 43.41
CA THR A 290 -14.54 18.64 42.28
C THR A 290 -15.12 17.24 42.09
N THR A 291 -16.44 17.16 41.86
CA THR A 291 -17.19 15.90 41.79
C THR A 291 -17.26 15.28 40.38
N THR A 292 -17.00 16.06 39.32
CA THR A 292 -17.16 15.62 37.92
C THR A 292 -16.02 16.13 37.04
N LYS A 293 -15.40 15.26 36.25
CA LYS A 293 -14.36 15.59 35.24
C LYS A 293 -14.96 15.94 33.90
N PHE A 294 -16.08 15.32 33.53
CA PHE A 294 -16.76 15.60 32.27
C PHE A 294 -17.84 16.67 32.41
N THR A 295 -17.98 17.53 31.39
CA THR A 295 -18.89 18.68 31.38
C THR A 295 -19.77 18.63 30.12
N GLN A 296 -20.85 19.40 30.10
CA GLN A 296 -21.66 19.58 28.88
C GLN A 296 -20.84 20.18 27.72
N GLU A 297 -19.83 21.00 28.01
CA GLU A 297 -18.93 21.54 26.98
C GLU A 297 -18.09 20.42 26.33
N HIS A 298 -17.61 19.45 27.12
CA HIS A 298 -16.94 18.26 26.59
C HIS A 298 -17.87 17.42 25.72
N LEU A 299 -19.12 17.23 26.13
CA LEU A 299 -20.11 16.50 25.33
C LEU A 299 -20.36 17.19 23.97
N LYS A 300 -20.55 18.51 23.97
CA LYS A 300 -20.74 19.29 22.72
C LYS A 300 -19.52 19.21 21.80
N LEU A 301 -18.31 19.31 22.36
CA LEU A 301 -17.07 19.15 21.60
C LEU A 301 -16.96 17.75 20.99
N MET A 302 -17.31 16.72 21.75
CA MET A 302 -17.27 15.33 21.27
C MET A 302 -18.26 15.10 20.12
N VAL A 303 -19.47 15.64 20.19
CA VAL A 303 -20.45 15.59 19.09
C VAL A 303 -19.89 16.26 17.82
N ALA A 304 -19.26 17.42 17.97
CA ALA A 304 -18.63 18.14 16.85
C ALA A 304 -17.47 17.35 16.21
N ILE A 305 -16.61 16.74 17.02
CA ILE A 305 -15.51 15.89 16.55
C ILE A 305 -16.06 14.64 15.86
N ALA A 306 -17.06 13.98 16.46
CA ALA A 306 -17.66 12.77 15.92
C ALA A 306 -18.33 13.01 14.57
N HIS A 307 -18.95 14.18 14.37
CA HIS A 307 -19.52 14.55 13.08
C HIS A 307 -18.44 14.75 11.99
N GLN A 308 -17.36 15.47 12.31
CA GLN A 308 -16.23 15.64 11.37
C GLN A 308 -15.54 14.31 11.05
N ALA A 309 -15.39 13.45 12.07
CA ALA A 309 -14.89 12.10 11.91
C ALA A 309 -15.77 11.27 10.97
N ALA A 310 -17.09 11.35 11.14
CA ALA A 310 -18.05 10.62 10.32
C ALA A 310 -17.99 11.02 8.86
N LEU A 311 -17.99 12.32 8.57
CA LEU A 311 -17.88 12.85 7.19
C LEU A 311 -16.60 12.36 6.50
N ALA A 312 -15.49 12.32 7.22
CA ALA A 312 -14.23 11.89 6.66
C ALA A 312 -14.14 10.39 6.40
N VAL A 313 -14.70 9.57 7.30
CA VAL A 313 -14.85 8.13 7.09
C VAL A 313 -15.69 7.88 5.85
N GLU A 314 -16.82 8.58 5.73
CA GLU A 314 -17.73 8.49 4.60
C GLU A 314 -17.07 8.94 3.27
N ASP A 315 -16.40 10.08 3.25
CA ASP A 315 -15.66 10.58 2.08
C ASP A 315 -14.55 9.60 1.65
N THR A 316 -13.82 9.02 2.62
CA THR A 316 -12.77 8.02 2.34
C THR A 316 -13.36 6.74 1.75
N SER A 317 -14.48 6.26 2.30
CA SER A 317 -15.18 5.08 1.79
C SER A 317 -15.73 5.32 0.37
N TYR A 318 -16.34 6.48 0.12
CA TYR A 318 -16.82 6.86 -1.21
C TYR A 318 -15.69 6.97 -2.23
N TYR A 319 -14.57 7.59 -1.85
CA TYR A 319 -13.40 7.69 -2.72
C TYR A 319 -12.87 6.29 -3.10
N LYS A 320 -12.75 5.37 -2.14
CA LYS A 320 -12.34 3.98 -2.40
C LYS A 320 -13.32 3.26 -3.33
N ALA A 321 -14.62 3.42 -3.11
CA ALA A 321 -15.66 2.83 -3.96
C ALA A 321 -15.61 3.39 -5.39
N MET A 322 -15.37 4.70 -5.54
CA MET A 322 -15.24 5.36 -6.84
C MET A 322 -14.03 4.84 -7.62
N VAL A 323 -12.85 4.77 -6.98
CA VAL A 323 -11.63 4.22 -7.58
C VAL A 323 -11.84 2.76 -8.01
N GLN A 324 -12.52 1.96 -7.19
CA GLN A 324 -12.83 0.57 -7.53
C GLN A 324 -13.80 0.47 -8.72
N ALA A 325 -14.82 1.34 -8.79
CA ALA A 325 -15.76 1.39 -9.91
C ALA A 325 -15.07 1.84 -11.21
N GLU A 326 -14.17 2.82 -11.14
CA GLU A 326 -13.35 3.26 -12.27
C GLU A 326 -12.43 2.14 -12.76
N ARG A 327 -11.76 1.43 -11.84
CA ARG A 327 -10.95 0.24 -12.16
C ARG A 327 -11.79 -0.83 -12.84
N LEU A 328 -12.99 -1.11 -12.34
CA LEU A 328 -13.90 -2.10 -12.93
C LEU A 328 -14.40 -1.68 -14.32
N ALA A 329 -14.69 -0.40 -14.52
CA ALA A 329 -15.08 0.15 -15.82
C ALA A 329 -13.94 0.03 -16.85
N ALA A 330 -12.71 0.37 -16.45
CA ALA A 330 -11.52 0.18 -17.27
C ALA A 330 -11.33 -1.30 -17.63
N VAL A 331 -11.42 -2.21 -16.65
CA VAL A 331 -11.39 -3.66 -16.89
C VAL A 331 -12.51 -4.09 -17.84
N GLY A 332 -13.73 -3.56 -17.71
CA GLY A 332 -14.83 -3.83 -18.63
C GLY A 332 -14.53 -3.44 -20.08
N GLN A 333 -13.96 -2.26 -20.30
CA GLN A 333 -13.49 -1.83 -21.62
C GLN A 333 -12.37 -2.74 -22.16
N THR A 334 -11.44 -3.16 -21.31
CA THR A 334 -10.39 -4.11 -21.68
C THR A 334 -10.94 -5.46 -22.11
N ILE A 335 -11.96 -5.98 -21.41
CA ILE A 335 -12.60 -7.27 -21.73
C ILE A 335 -13.37 -7.17 -23.05
N ALA A 336 -14.06 -6.05 -23.30
CA ALA A 336 -14.78 -5.83 -24.55
C ALA A 336 -13.83 -5.80 -25.75
N SER A 337 -12.71 -5.06 -25.64
CA SER A 337 -11.66 -5.03 -26.66
C SER A 337 -11.03 -6.42 -26.86
N LEU A 338 -10.64 -7.08 -25.77
CA LEU A 338 -10.08 -8.42 -25.81
C LEU A 338 -11.02 -9.42 -26.49
N SER A 339 -12.32 -9.37 -26.18
CA SER A 339 -13.33 -10.25 -26.79
C SER A 339 -13.37 -10.09 -28.31
N HIS A 340 -13.22 -8.86 -28.80
CA HIS A 340 -13.12 -8.58 -30.23
C HIS A 340 -11.86 -9.22 -30.83
N HIS A 341 -10.72 -9.12 -30.16
CA HIS A 341 -9.46 -9.70 -30.62
C HIS A 341 -9.48 -11.23 -30.59
N ILE A 342 -10.02 -11.85 -29.53
CA ILE A 342 -10.21 -13.30 -29.43
C ILE A 342 -11.11 -13.80 -30.56
N LYS A 343 -12.23 -13.11 -30.83
CA LYS A 343 -13.14 -13.45 -31.93
C LYS A 343 -12.41 -13.45 -33.27
N ASN A 344 -11.57 -12.45 -33.53
CA ASN A 344 -10.81 -12.35 -34.77
C ASN A 344 -9.80 -13.49 -34.92
N ILE A 345 -9.12 -13.88 -33.84
CA ILE A 345 -8.16 -14.99 -33.88
C ILE A 345 -8.88 -16.32 -34.09
N LEU A 346 -10.01 -16.55 -33.40
CA LEU A 346 -10.83 -17.75 -33.61
C LEU A 346 -11.37 -17.86 -35.03
N GLN A 347 -11.76 -16.74 -35.65
CA GLN A 347 -12.12 -16.71 -37.07
C GLN A 347 -10.93 -17.09 -37.96
N GLY A 348 -9.72 -16.64 -37.64
CA GLY A 348 -8.49 -17.04 -38.33
C GLY A 348 -8.21 -18.55 -38.21
N VAL A 349 -8.35 -19.14 -37.02
CA VAL A 349 -8.20 -20.59 -36.81
C VAL A 349 -9.24 -21.36 -37.63
N ARG A 350 -10.51 -20.93 -37.62
CA ARG A 350 -11.56 -21.55 -38.43
C ARG A 350 -11.26 -21.47 -39.93
N GLY A 351 -10.76 -20.34 -40.41
CA GLY A 351 -10.37 -20.17 -41.82
C GLY A 351 -9.22 -21.10 -42.23
N GLY A 352 -8.19 -21.22 -41.38
CA GLY A 352 -7.08 -22.15 -41.61
C GLY A 352 -7.53 -23.61 -41.59
N SER A 353 -8.37 -23.98 -40.61
CA SER A 353 -8.97 -25.33 -40.53
C SER A 353 -9.84 -25.65 -41.75
N TYR A 354 -10.61 -24.68 -42.26
CA TYR A 354 -11.43 -24.86 -43.46
C TYR A 354 -10.57 -25.13 -44.71
N LEU A 355 -9.43 -24.44 -44.86
CA LEU A 355 -8.50 -24.70 -45.98
C LEU A 355 -7.87 -26.10 -45.90
N ILE A 356 -7.53 -26.55 -44.69
CA ILE A 356 -7.03 -27.91 -44.46
C ILE A 356 -8.11 -28.93 -44.83
N GLU A 357 -9.34 -28.72 -44.37
CA GLU A 357 -10.47 -29.61 -44.65
C GLU A 357 -10.80 -29.67 -46.15
N LEU A 358 -10.78 -28.51 -46.83
CA LEU A 358 -10.98 -28.42 -48.28
C LEU A 358 -9.92 -29.22 -49.04
N ALA A 359 -8.63 -29.04 -48.70
CA ALA A 359 -7.54 -29.76 -49.34
C ALA A 359 -7.62 -31.28 -49.09
N MET A 360 -8.05 -31.71 -47.89
CA MET A 360 -8.26 -33.12 -47.58
C MET A 360 -9.46 -33.73 -48.34
N GLN A 361 -10.54 -32.98 -48.53
CA GLN A 361 -11.70 -33.42 -49.31
C GLN A 361 -11.37 -33.52 -50.80
N ASP A 362 -10.62 -32.57 -51.34
CA ASP A 362 -10.15 -32.60 -52.72
C ASP A 362 -9.21 -33.79 -52.97
N HIS A 363 -8.34 -34.11 -52.00
CA HIS A 363 -7.54 -35.35 -52.02
C HIS A 363 -8.41 -36.60 -52.07
N ALA A 364 -9.41 -36.70 -51.18
CA ALA A 364 -10.27 -37.88 -51.08
C ALA A 364 -11.01 -38.15 -52.40
N LYS A 365 -11.52 -37.10 -53.05
CA LYS A 365 -12.17 -37.20 -54.38
C LYS A 365 -11.19 -37.59 -55.49
N ALA A 366 -9.97 -37.05 -55.47
CA ALA A 366 -8.94 -37.40 -56.46
C ALA A 366 -8.50 -38.87 -56.35
N VAL A 367 -8.38 -39.38 -55.12
CA VAL A 367 -8.07 -40.79 -54.86
C VAL A 367 -9.20 -41.72 -55.33
N GLU A 368 -10.47 -41.35 -55.14
CA GLU A 368 -11.62 -42.11 -55.66
C GLU A 368 -11.71 -42.12 -57.19
N ALA A 369 -11.27 -41.04 -57.85
CA ALA A 369 -11.28 -40.90 -59.31
C ALA A 369 -10.16 -41.67 -60.03
N GLY A 370 -9.16 -42.19 -59.30
CA GLY A 370 -8.14 -43.10 -59.82
C GLY A 370 -6.97 -42.45 -60.56
N GLU A 371 -6.94 -41.12 -60.72
CA GLU A 371 -5.84 -40.37 -61.30
C GLU A 371 -5.66 -39.04 -60.54
N MET A 372 -4.43 -38.75 -60.09
CA MET A 372 -4.06 -37.46 -59.52
C MET A 372 -2.83 -36.93 -60.26
N ASP A 373 -2.99 -35.78 -60.92
CA ASP A 373 -1.90 -35.08 -61.58
C ASP A 373 -0.88 -34.59 -60.53
N PRO A 374 0.44 -34.75 -60.76
CA PRO A 374 1.48 -34.10 -59.97
C PRO A 374 1.24 -32.62 -59.66
N ASP A 375 0.65 -31.87 -60.60
CA ASP A 375 0.34 -30.44 -60.40
C ASP A 375 -0.81 -30.22 -59.40
N ASP A 376 -1.81 -31.10 -59.37
CA ASP A 376 -2.91 -31.03 -58.40
C ASP A 376 -2.45 -31.42 -56.99
N MET A 377 -1.54 -32.38 -56.88
CA MET A 377 -0.89 -32.74 -55.60
C MET A 377 -0.06 -31.56 -55.05
N ALA A 378 0.67 -30.85 -55.90
CA ALA A 378 1.45 -29.68 -55.49
C ALA A 378 0.55 -28.53 -54.99
N ARG A 379 -0.55 -28.24 -55.69
CA ARG A 379 -1.53 -27.21 -55.28
C ARG A 379 -2.23 -27.56 -53.97
N MET A 380 -2.53 -28.83 -53.75
CA MET A 380 -3.12 -29.32 -52.52
C MET A 380 -2.16 -29.19 -51.34
N MET A 381 -0.89 -29.60 -51.51
CA MET A 381 0.13 -29.45 -50.47
C MET A 381 0.39 -27.98 -50.12
N ASP A 382 0.41 -27.09 -51.11
CA ASP A 382 0.48 -25.65 -50.89
C ASP A 382 -0.74 -25.13 -50.10
N THR A 383 -1.94 -25.61 -50.39
CA THR A 383 -3.17 -25.24 -49.66
C THR A 383 -3.17 -25.74 -48.21
N LEU A 384 -2.74 -26.99 -47.98
CA LEU A 384 -2.53 -27.56 -46.64
C LEU A 384 -1.52 -26.76 -45.84
N GLN A 385 -0.37 -26.46 -46.44
CA GLN A 385 0.70 -25.72 -45.79
C GLN A 385 0.27 -24.28 -45.46
N LYS A 386 -0.49 -23.63 -46.35
CA LYS A 386 -1.11 -22.32 -46.09
C LYS A 386 -2.12 -22.40 -44.94
N GLY A 387 -3.01 -23.38 -44.95
CA GLY A 387 -4.01 -23.60 -43.90
C GLY A 387 -3.36 -23.84 -42.53
N TRP A 388 -2.36 -24.71 -42.47
CA TRP A 388 -1.60 -24.98 -41.24
C TRP A 388 -0.87 -23.74 -40.72
N LYS A 389 -0.17 -23.00 -41.60
CA LYS A 389 0.54 -21.77 -41.22
C LYS A 389 -0.41 -20.68 -40.71
N ILE A 390 -1.68 -20.68 -41.11
CA ILE A 390 -2.72 -19.78 -40.56
C ILE A 390 -3.12 -20.23 -39.16
N VAL A 391 -3.36 -21.53 -38.95
CA VAL A 391 -3.71 -22.08 -37.64
C VAL A 391 -2.59 -21.82 -36.63
N GLU A 392 -1.36 -22.16 -36.98
CA GLU A 392 -0.17 -22.00 -36.13
C GLU A 392 0.04 -20.54 -35.69
N ARG A 393 -0.03 -19.59 -36.64
CA ARG A 393 0.08 -18.15 -36.32
C ARG A 393 -1.02 -17.68 -35.37
N ASN A 394 -2.26 -18.16 -35.53
CA ASN A 394 -3.36 -17.76 -34.66
C ASN A 394 -3.30 -18.44 -33.28
N GLN A 395 -2.79 -19.67 -33.20
CA GLN A 395 -2.51 -20.35 -31.94
C GLN A 395 -1.47 -19.56 -31.12
N GLN A 396 -0.35 -19.18 -31.74
CA GLN A 396 0.70 -18.41 -31.07
C GLN A 396 0.19 -17.06 -30.53
N ARG A 397 -0.73 -16.41 -31.28
CA ARG A 397 -1.37 -15.15 -30.85
C ARG A 397 -2.27 -15.33 -29.64
N ILE A 398 -3.08 -16.39 -29.58
CA ILE A 398 -3.90 -16.69 -28.40
C ILE A 398 -3.01 -16.95 -27.19
N SER A 399 -1.94 -17.74 -27.36
CA SER A 399 -1.01 -18.02 -26.27
C SER A 399 -0.36 -16.74 -25.74
N GLY A 400 0.09 -15.86 -26.63
CA GLY A 400 0.64 -14.55 -26.26
C GLY A 400 -0.37 -13.67 -25.51
N LEU A 401 -1.59 -13.54 -26.03
CA LEU A 401 -2.66 -12.77 -25.38
C LEU A 401 -3.01 -13.30 -23.98
N VAL A 402 -3.09 -14.62 -23.81
CA VAL A 402 -3.40 -15.24 -22.51
C VAL A 402 -2.28 -14.97 -21.50
N MET A 403 -1.02 -15.11 -21.91
CA MET A 403 0.12 -14.82 -21.05
C MET A 403 0.22 -13.32 -20.71
N ASP A 404 -0.06 -12.43 -21.67
CA ASP A 404 -0.21 -10.97 -21.46
C ASP A 404 -1.32 -10.63 -20.47
N MET A 405 -2.46 -11.28 -20.59
CA MET A 405 -3.58 -11.06 -19.68
C MET A 405 -3.30 -11.59 -18.28
N LEU A 406 -2.70 -12.77 -18.12
CA LEU A 406 -2.39 -13.35 -16.82
C LEU A 406 -1.41 -12.48 -16.02
N THR A 407 -0.48 -11.82 -16.69
CA THR A 407 0.49 -10.92 -16.06
C THR A 407 -0.06 -9.52 -15.82
N TYR A 408 -0.97 -9.06 -16.67
CA TYR A 408 -1.70 -7.84 -16.36
C TYR A 408 -2.67 -8.02 -15.18
N SER A 409 -3.39 -9.16 -15.12
CA SER A 409 -4.48 -9.41 -14.17
C SER A 409 -4.04 -9.73 -12.74
N LYS A 410 -2.78 -10.13 -12.52
CA LYS A 410 -2.25 -10.36 -11.17
C LYS A 410 -1.47 -9.13 -10.69
N GLU A 411 -1.73 -8.71 -9.45
CA GLU A 411 -0.76 -7.99 -8.64
C GLU A 411 0.24 -9.05 -8.17
N ARG A 412 1.35 -9.20 -8.90
CA ARG A 412 2.47 -10.06 -8.47
C ARG A 412 3.42 -9.16 -7.70
N GLU A 413 3.69 -9.47 -6.43
CA GLU A 413 4.86 -8.91 -5.77
C GLU A 413 6.09 -9.50 -6.49
N PRO A 414 7.03 -8.69 -7.01
CA PRO A 414 8.25 -9.20 -7.62
C PRO A 414 8.92 -10.19 -6.67
N GLU A 415 9.45 -11.28 -7.20
CA GLU A 415 10.24 -12.23 -6.43
C GLU A 415 11.73 -11.91 -6.63
N PRO A 416 12.32 -10.98 -5.85
CA PRO A 416 13.70 -10.57 -6.05
C PRO A 416 14.65 -11.72 -5.73
N VAL A 417 15.39 -12.15 -6.74
CA VAL A 417 16.48 -13.12 -6.60
C VAL A 417 17.79 -12.49 -7.05
N ALA A 418 18.91 -12.99 -6.53
CA ALA A 418 20.22 -12.56 -6.97
C ALA A 418 20.48 -13.07 -8.40
N ALA A 419 20.48 -12.18 -9.37
CA ALA A 419 20.67 -12.51 -10.79
C ALA A 419 21.61 -11.50 -11.47
N GLU A 420 22.17 -11.91 -12.61
CA GLU A 420 22.98 -11.04 -13.48
C GLU A 420 22.11 -10.51 -14.62
N LEU A 421 22.06 -9.19 -14.78
CA LEU A 421 21.23 -8.56 -15.81
C LEU A 421 21.67 -8.92 -17.22
N ASN A 422 22.98 -9.07 -17.43
CA ASN A 422 23.53 -9.40 -18.74
C ASN A 422 23.10 -10.80 -19.20
N ASP A 423 23.00 -11.77 -18.29
CA ASP A 423 22.52 -13.12 -18.63
C ASP A 423 21.07 -13.07 -19.10
N VAL A 424 20.21 -12.36 -18.35
CA VAL A 424 18.79 -12.20 -18.70
C VAL A 424 18.61 -11.54 -20.06
N VAL A 425 19.41 -10.51 -20.38
CA VAL A 425 19.34 -9.82 -21.68
C VAL A 425 19.94 -10.68 -22.79
N ALA A 426 21.01 -11.43 -22.52
CA ALA A 426 21.64 -12.34 -23.48
C ALA A 426 20.68 -13.45 -23.91
N ASP A 427 19.95 -14.05 -22.96
CA ASP A 427 18.93 -15.07 -23.24
C ASP A 427 17.85 -14.55 -24.20
N VAL A 428 17.39 -13.31 -23.99
CA VAL A 428 16.41 -12.67 -24.88
C VAL A 428 16.97 -12.44 -26.28
N VAL A 429 18.23 -11.99 -26.38
CA VAL A 429 18.90 -11.77 -27.66
C VAL A 429 19.07 -13.07 -28.42
N GLU A 430 19.50 -14.15 -27.75
CA GLU A 430 19.64 -15.47 -28.34
C GLU A 430 18.30 -16.00 -28.87
N LEU A 431 17.24 -15.89 -28.07
CA LEU A 431 15.89 -16.27 -28.46
C LEU A 431 15.40 -15.51 -29.70
N MET A 432 15.70 -14.21 -29.78
CA MET A 432 15.26 -13.35 -30.89
C MET A 432 16.15 -13.44 -32.13
N GLN A 433 17.33 -14.08 -32.05
CA GLN A 433 18.28 -14.18 -33.15
C GLN A 433 17.69 -14.90 -34.38
N VAL A 434 16.89 -15.96 -34.16
CA VAL A 434 16.24 -16.72 -35.25
C VAL A 434 15.29 -15.82 -36.02
N ARG A 435 14.41 -15.10 -35.30
CA ARG A 435 13.42 -14.20 -35.90
C ARG A 435 14.07 -12.98 -36.56
N ALA A 436 15.12 -12.43 -35.97
CA ALA A 436 15.89 -11.34 -36.57
C ALA A 436 16.53 -11.79 -37.90
N THR A 437 17.06 -13.02 -37.96
CA THR A 437 17.64 -13.60 -39.18
C THR A 437 16.58 -13.82 -40.26
N GLU A 438 15.39 -14.31 -39.90
CA GLU A 438 14.26 -14.47 -40.82
C GLU A 438 13.83 -13.14 -41.47
N LEU A 439 13.92 -12.04 -40.72
CA LEU A 439 13.59 -10.69 -41.19
C LEU A 439 14.77 -9.92 -41.79
N SER A 440 15.94 -10.57 -41.90
CA SER A 440 17.20 -9.96 -42.37
C SER A 440 17.63 -8.73 -41.55
N THR A 441 17.36 -8.75 -40.24
CA THR A 441 17.71 -7.69 -39.28
C THR A 441 18.94 -8.09 -38.48
N ALA A 442 19.95 -7.21 -38.44
CA ALA A 442 21.13 -7.40 -37.61
C ALA A 442 20.79 -7.10 -36.15
N LEU A 443 20.80 -8.10 -35.28
CA LEU A 443 20.64 -7.97 -33.84
C LEU A 443 22.00 -7.98 -33.15
N ILE A 444 22.36 -6.89 -32.47
CA ILE A 444 23.69 -6.69 -31.87
C ILE A 444 23.53 -6.48 -30.36
N PHE A 445 24.22 -7.26 -29.55
CA PHE A 445 24.27 -7.09 -28.10
C PHE A 445 25.60 -6.47 -27.66
N ARG A 446 25.53 -5.42 -26.84
CA ARG A 446 26.67 -4.71 -26.25
C ARG A 446 26.55 -4.69 -24.73
N PRO A 447 27.03 -5.73 -24.03
CA PRO A 447 26.98 -5.78 -22.57
C PRO A 447 28.01 -4.85 -21.94
N ASP A 448 27.64 -4.21 -20.82
CA ASP A 448 28.60 -3.63 -19.88
C ASP A 448 28.96 -4.68 -18.82
N ASN A 449 30.22 -5.10 -18.81
CA ASN A 449 30.72 -6.13 -17.90
C ASN A 449 30.86 -5.63 -16.45
N ASN A 450 30.62 -4.35 -16.18
CA ASN A 450 30.70 -3.78 -14.83
C ASN A 450 29.36 -3.82 -14.07
N ILE A 451 28.30 -4.38 -14.67
CA ILE A 451 27.01 -4.51 -14.00
C ILE A 451 27.13 -5.59 -12.91
N PRO A 452 26.86 -5.24 -11.64
CA PRO A 452 26.94 -6.19 -10.54
C PRO A 452 25.72 -7.13 -10.50
N THR A 453 25.90 -8.32 -9.96
CA THR A 453 24.78 -9.18 -9.52
C THR A 453 23.87 -8.38 -8.59
N SER A 454 22.57 -8.39 -8.89
CA SER A 454 21.59 -7.53 -8.21
C SER A 454 20.32 -8.30 -7.86
N MET A 455 19.56 -7.80 -6.89
CA MET A 455 18.28 -8.40 -6.48
C MET A 455 17.14 -7.87 -7.36
N PHE A 456 16.57 -8.71 -8.23
CA PHE A 456 15.41 -8.39 -9.08
C PHE A 456 14.66 -9.66 -9.51
N ASP A 457 13.47 -9.55 -10.10
CA ASP A 457 12.74 -10.69 -10.69
C ASP A 457 13.21 -10.91 -12.14
N PRO A 458 14.05 -11.93 -12.43
CA PRO A 458 14.62 -12.14 -13.75
C PRO A 458 13.56 -12.54 -14.79
N GLU A 459 12.49 -13.24 -14.40
CA GLU A 459 11.42 -13.63 -15.33
C GLU A 459 10.64 -12.39 -15.81
N ALA A 460 10.35 -11.48 -14.88
CA ALA A 460 9.66 -10.23 -15.19
C ALA A 460 10.52 -9.35 -16.10
N ILE A 461 11.79 -9.14 -15.75
CA ILE A 461 12.71 -8.33 -16.56
C ILE A 461 12.94 -8.97 -17.94
N HIS A 462 13.17 -10.29 -18.01
CA HIS A 462 13.28 -11.03 -19.28
C HIS A 462 12.11 -10.71 -20.20
N ARG A 463 10.89 -10.72 -19.66
CA ARG A 463 9.68 -10.42 -20.42
C ARG A 463 9.59 -8.98 -20.89
N ALA A 464 9.92 -8.00 -20.04
CA ALA A 464 9.92 -6.59 -20.42
C ALA A 464 10.91 -6.34 -21.57
N VAL A 465 12.11 -6.91 -21.47
CA VAL A 465 13.15 -6.84 -22.51
C VAL A 465 12.66 -7.52 -23.79
N LEU A 466 12.10 -8.73 -23.70
CA LEU A 466 11.57 -9.47 -24.85
C LEU A 466 10.51 -8.69 -25.60
N ASN A 467 9.59 -8.03 -24.90
CA ASN A 467 8.54 -7.22 -25.51
C ASN A 467 9.11 -6.04 -26.31
N ILE A 468 10.10 -5.33 -25.75
CA ILE A 468 10.73 -4.18 -26.39
C ILE A 468 11.59 -4.63 -27.58
N VAL A 469 12.40 -5.69 -27.43
CA VAL A 469 13.23 -6.24 -28.51
C VAL A 469 12.36 -6.78 -29.65
N THR A 470 11.25 -7.45 -29.34
CA THR A 470 10.26 -7.89 -30.35
C THR A 470 9.70 -6.69 -31.12
N ASN A 471 9.38 -5.61 -30.41
CA ASN A 471 8.88 -4.40 -31.06
C ASN A 471 9.93 -3.74 -31.98
N ALA A 472 11.18 -3.67 -31.53
CA ALA A 472 12.30 -3.15 -32.30
C ALA A 472 12.57 -3.96 -33.59
N VAL A 473 12.62 -5.29 -33.48
CA VAL A 473 12.84 -6.19 -34.63
C VAL A 473 11.71 -6.09 -35.64
N ASP A 474 10.45 -6.08 -35.18
CA ASP A 474 9.29 -5.94 -36.06
C ASP A 474 9.23 -4.56 -36.75
N ALA A 475 9.70 -3.49 -36.09
CA ALA A 475 9.71 -2.14 -36.67
C ALA A 475 10.72 -1.99 -37.82
N CYS A 476 11.69 -2.90 -37.91
CA CYS A 476 12.72 -2.92 -38.96
C CYS A 476 12.30 -3.71 -40.22
N ASP A 477 11.13 -4.37 -40.24
CA ASP A 477 10.71 -5.26 -41.34
C ASP A 477 10.64 -4.54 -42.70
N ASP A 478 10.28 -3.24 -42.71
CA ASP A 478 10.08 -2.43 -43.92
C ASP A 478 11.19 -1.37 -44.15
N CYS A 479 12.35 -1.47 -43.49
CA CYS A 479 13.42 -0.47 -43.53
C CYS A 479 14.65 -0.90 -44.36
N ASP A 480 15.35 0.08 -44.95
CA ASP A 480 16.58 -0.14 -45.73
C ASP A 480 17.78 -0.51 -44.84
N ARG A 481 17.89 0.15 -43.68
CA ARG A 481 18.82 -0.24 -42.61
C ARG A 481 18.04 -1.05 -41.60
N ARG A 482 18.41 -2.31 -41.41
CA ARG A 482 17.77 -3.24 -40.47
C ARG A 482 18.75 -3.62 -39.37
N GLU A 483 18.82 -2.79 -38.35
CA GLU A 483 19.76 -2.95 -37.25
C GLU A 483 19.04 -2.68 -35.93
N VAL A 484 19.13 -3.62 -35.00
CA VAL A 484 18.66 -3.48 -33.62
C VAL A 484 19.87 -3.69 -32.71
N THR A 485 20.18 -2.69 -31.89
CA THR A 485 21.25 -2.77 -30.90
C THR A 485 20.65 -2.77 -29.49
N VAL A 486 20.99 -3.79 -28.71
CA VAL A 486 20.68 -3.89 -27.28
C VAL A 486 21.95 -3.60 -26.49
N THR A 487 21.94 -2.58 -25.64
CA THR A 487 23.09 -2.17 -24.83
C THR A 487 22.71 -2.16 -23.37
N THR A 488 23.53 -2.76 -22.50
CA THR A 488 23.39 -2.61 -21.04
C THR A 488 24.45 -1.66 -20.51
N LYS A 489 24.13 -0.86 -19.49
CA LYS A 489 25.08 0.08 -18.84
C LYS A 489 24.88 0.09 -17.34
N TRP A 490 25.97 0.20 -16.59
CA TRP A 490 25.94 0.44 -15.14
C TRP A 490 26.29 1.88 -14.79
N HIS A 491 25.50 2.53 -13.93
CA HIS A 491 25.86 3.82 -13.35
C HIS A 491 26.06 3.71 -11.84
N ASP A 492 27.32 3.49 -11.43
CA ASP A 492 27.70 3.17 -10.05
C ASP A 492 27.29 4.25 -9.03
N LYS A 493 27.32 5.54 -9.41
CA LYS A 493 26.93 6.65 -8.52
C LYS A 493 25.43 6.71 -8.23
N GLN A 494 24.60 6.22 -9.15
CA GLN A 494 23.13 6.23 -9.00
C GLN A 494 22.58 4.85 -8.63
N LYS A 495 23.45 3.81 -8.59
CA LYS A 495 23.05 2.40 -8.42
C LYS A 495 21.93 2.01 -9.37
N GLN A 496 22.07 2.43 -10.62
CA GLN A 496 21.08 2.24 -11.67
C GLN A 496 21.69 1.47 -12.83
N ALA A 497 20.96 0.47 -13.30
CA ALA A 497 21.23 -0.22 -14.55
C ALA A 497 20.34 0.34 -15.65
N PHE A 498 20.89 0.45 -16.86
CA PHE A 498 20.16 0.87 -18.04
C PHE A 498 20.18 -0.23 -19.07
N ILE A 499 19.03 -0.50 -19.68
CA ILE A 499 18.91 -1.36 -20.86
C ILE A 499 18.38 -0.48 -22.00
N GLU A 500 19.23 -0.24 -22.98
CA GLU A 500 18.91 0.57 -24.16
C GLU A 500 18.67 -0.36 -25.36
N VAL A 501 17.49 -0.28 -25.96
CA VAL A 501 17.14 -0.96 -27.21
C VAL A 501 16.96 0.09 -28.29
N THR A 502 17.86 0.12 -29.27
CA THR A 502 17.83 1.06 -30.39
C THR A 502 17.54 0.31 -31.68
N ASP A 503 16.51 0.71 -32.40
CA ASP A 503 16.16 0.20 -33.72
C ASP A 503 16.35 1.26 -34.81
N SER A 504 16.58 0.82 -36.03
CA SER A 504 16.59 1.65 -37.24
C SER A 504 15.27 1.57 -38.02
N GLY A 505 14.16 1.34 -37.31
CA GLY A 505 12.83 1.12 -37.87
C GLY A 505 12.14 2.39 -38.35
N ILE A 506 10.83 2.29 -38.60
CA ILE A 506 10.00 3.39 -39.13
C ILE A 506 9.86 4.60 -38.19
N GLY A 507 10.24 4.48 -36.92
CA GLY A 507 10.07 5.51 -35.90
C GLY A 507 8.61 5.73 -35.49
N ILE A 508 8.40 6.60 -34.50
CA ILE A 508 7.10 6.90 -33.87
C ILE A 508 6.86 8.41 -33.98
N ALA A 509 5.65 8.81 -34.39
CA ALA A 509 5.28 10.22 -34.44
C ALA A 509 5.18 10.81 -33.02
N PRO A 510 5.56 12.09 -32.80
CA PRO A 510 5.52 12.71 -31.47
C PRO A 510 4.16 12.60 -30.78
N ASP A 511 3.08 12.75 -31.55
CA ASP A 511 1.69 12.67 -31.04
C ASP A 511 1.30 11.26 -30.57
N ASP A 512 2.00 10.23 -31.03
CA ASP A 512 1.72 8.84 -30.70
C ASP A 512 2.55 8.34 -29.50
N ILE A 513 3.64 9.04 -29.13
CA ILE A 513 4.58 8.59 -28.06
C ILE A 513 3.88 8.46 -26.70
N GLU A 514 2.96 9.36 -26.36
CA GLU A 514 2.20 9.25 -25.10
C GLU A 514 1.20 8.09 -25.14
N ASN A 515 0.73 7.73 -26.32
CA ASN A 515 -0.31 6.73 -26.53
C ASN A 515 0.24 5.31 -26.66
N ILE A 516 1.53 5.09 -26.93
CA ILE A 516 2.09 3.73 -27.10
C ILE A 516 2.04 2.88 -25.82
N PHE A 517 1.93 3.51 -24.65
CA PHE A 517 1.79 2.84 -23.36
C PHE A 517 0.33 2.61 -22.96
N THR A 518 -0.62 3.07 -23.77
CA THR A 518 -2.04 2.81 -23.52
C THR A 518 -2.41 1.39 -23.93
N VAL A 519 -3.24 0.76 -23.12
CA VAL A 519 -3.61 -0.66 -23.27
C VAL A 519 -4.43 -0.85 -24.55
N PHE A 520 -4.08 -1.86 -25.35
CA PHE A 520 -4.70 -2.22 -26.64
C PHE A 520 -4.47 -1.24 -27.79
N VAL A 521 -3.64 -0.21 -27.61
CA VAL A 521 -3.19 0.63 -28.71
C VAL A 521 -1.99 -0.03 -29.38
N SER A 522 -2.08 -0.22 -30.70
CA SER A 522 -1.06 -0.91 -31.49
C SER A 522 -0.94 -0.27 -32.87
N GLY A 523 0.24 0.26 -33.17
CA GLY A 523 0.58 0.75 -34.52
C GLY A 523 0.65 -0.35 -35.58
N LYS A 524 0.64 -1.64 -35.17
CA LYS A 524 0.71 -2.82 -36.04
C LYS A 524 -0.66 -3.35 -36.48
N GLY A 525 -1.75 -2.66 -36.16
CA GLY A 525 -3.12 -3.12 -36.43
C GLY A 525 -3.40 -4.50 -35.80
N GLY A 526 -4.12 -5.38 -36.51
CA GLY A 526 -4.51 -6.72 -36.03
C GLY A 526 -3.37 -7.74 -35.82
N ARG A 527 -2.10 -7.37 -36.00
CA ARG A 527 -0.91 -8.21 -35.71
C ARG A 527 -0.38 -8.03 -34.28
N GLY A 528 -0.63 -6.88 -33.64
CA GLY A 528 -0.14 -6.59 -32.29
C GLY A 528 -1.24 -6.73 -31.23
N THR A 529 -0.89 -7.24 -30.05
CA THR A 529 -1.81 -7.35 -28.91
C THR A 529 -2.10 -6.00 -28.24
N GLY A 530 -1.22 -5.01 -28.45
CA GLY A 530 -1.29 -3.71 -27.76
C GLY A 530 -1.07 -3.82 -26.24
N LEU A 531 -0.58 -4.96 -25.75
CA LEU A 531 -0.35 -5.23 -24.33
C LEU A 531 1.14 -5.22 -23.96
N GLY A 532 2.05 -5.46 -24.91
CA GLY A 532 3.48 -5.63 -24.63
C GLY A 532 4.15 -4.42 -23.97
N LEU A 533 3.92 -3.20 -24.49
CA LEU A 533 4.50 -1.98 -23.91
C LEU A 533 3.87 -1.60 -22.56
N PRO A 534 2.53 -1.60 -22.39
CA PRO A 534 1.92 -1.44 -21.07
C PRO A 534 2.42 -2.45 -20.03
N VAL A 535 2.57 -3.73 -20.40
CA VAL A 535 3.11 -4.77 -19.51
C VAL A 535 4.56 -4.47 -19.14
N SER A 536 5.38 -4.05 -20.09
CA SER A 536 6.77 -3.65 -19.82
C SER A 536 6.84 -2.46 -18.87
N GLN A 537 5.98 -1.45 -19.06
CA GLN A 537 5.90 -0.28 -18.18
C GLN A 537 5.48 -0.68 -16.77
N LYS A 538 4.48 -1.55 -16.62
CA LYS A 538 4.04 -2.09 -15.33
C LYS A 538 5.18 -2.82 -14.61
N ILE A 539 5.85 -3.74 -15.30
CA ILE A 539 6.99 -4.49 -14.75
C ILE A 539 8.09 -3.54 -14.27
N MET A 540 8.41 -2.51 -15.07
CA MET A 540 9.42 -1.53 -14.69
C MET A 540 9.00 -0.73 -13.46
N GLN A 541 7.74 -0.30 -13.36
CA GLN A 541 7.20 0.40 -12.19
C GLN A 541 7.22 -0.48 -10.93
N GLU A 542 6.88 -1.77 -11.04
CA GLU A 542 6.95 -2.76 -9.95
C GLU A 542 8.39 -2.92 -9.42
N HIS A 543 9.39 -2.68 -10.27
CA HIS A 543 10.82 -2.69 -9.90
C HIS A 543 11.36 -1.30 -9.52
N GLY A 544 10.49 -0.30 -9.36
CA GLY A 544 10.87 1.09 -9.05
C GLY A 544 11.58 1.82 -10.20
N GLY A 545 11.55 1.25 -11.41
CA GLY A 545 12.17 1.77 -12.62
C GLY A 545 11.22 2.52 -13.54
N THR A 546 11.77 3.01 -14.66
CA THR A 546 11.00 3.76 -15.68
C THR A 546 11.41 3.37 -17.10
N ILE A 547 10.53 3.60 -18.08
CA ILE A 547 10.83 3.45 -19.51
C ILE A 547 10.79 4.83 -20.16
N ARG A 548 11.85 5.20 -20.87
CA ARG A 548 11.91 6.39 -21.72
C ARG A 548 11.98 6.00 -23.18
N VAL A 549 11.39 6.83 -24.04
CA VAL A 549 11.34 6.61 -25.48
C VAL A 549 11.78 7.87 -26.20
N GLU A 550 12.76 7.72 -27.07
CA GLU A 550 13.24 8.75 -28.00
C GLU A 550 13.02 8.20 -29.41
N SER A 551 12.23 8.87 -30.25
CA SER A 551 11.93 8.38 -31.59
C SER A 551 11.61 9.53 -32.54
N GLU A 552 12.04 9.39 -33.78
CA GLU A 552 11.70 10.31 -34.88
C GLU A 552 11.22 9.49 -36.08
N PRO A 553 10.13 9.89 -36.76
CA PRO A 553 9.65 9.19 -37.95
C PRO A 553 10.75 9.06 -39.01
N GLY A 554 11.02 7.83 -39.43
CA GLY A 554 12.04 7.47 -40.43
C GLY A 554 13.47 7.34 -39.91
N SER A 555 13.72 7.65 -38.63
CA SER A 555 15.06 7.56 -38.00
C SER A 555 15.18 6.44 -36.97
N GLY A 556 14.12 5.65 -36.76
CA GLY A 556 14.08 4.58 -35.75
C GLY A 556 13.64 5.04 -34.36
N SER A 557 13.77 4.14 -33.38
CA SER A 557 13.39 4.41 -31.99
C SER A 557 14.45 3.91 -31.02
N LYS A 558 14.54 4.58 -29.87
CA LYS A 558 15.36 4.20 -28.73
C LYS A 558 14.50 4.09 -27.49
N PHE A 559 14.38 2.87 -26.98
CA PHE A 559 13.75 2.58 -25.70
C PHE A 559 14.84 2.43 -24.63
N THR A 560 14.70 3.15 -23.51
CA THR A 560 15.64 3.09 -22.39
C THR A 560 14.88 2.66 -21.13
N MET A 561 15.19 1.47 -20.63
CA MET A 561 14.70 0.95 -19.35
C MET A 561 15.69 1.34 -18.26
N GLU A 562 15.25 2.12 -17.28
CA GLU A 562 16.03 2.57 -16.12
C GLU A 562 15.63 1.75 -14.89
N LEU A 563 16.53 0.93 -14.36
CA LEU A 563 16.28 0.04 -13.23
C LEU A 563 17.15 0.46 -12.03
N PRO A 564 16.57 0.88 -10.90
CA PRO A 564 17.31 0.98 -9.66
C PRO A 564 17.64 -0.43 -9.17
N MET A 565 18.93 -0.74 -9.02
CA MET A 565 19.38 -2.07 -8.64
C MET A 565 20.24 -2.03 -7.39
N GLN A 566 19.90 -2.89 -6.43
CA GLN A 566 20.72 -3.10 -5.24
C GLN A 566 21.66 -4.26 -5.49
N LYS A 567 22.98 -4.02 -5.32
CA LYS A 567 24.01 -5.07 -5.38
C LYS A 567 23.62 -6.19 -4.40
N ALA A 568 23.50 -7.41 -4.92
CA ALA A 568 23.31 -8.58 -4.08
C ALA A 568 24.55 -8.73 -3.19
N THR A 569 24.35 -8.71 -1.87
CA THR A 569 25.45 -8.99 -0.94
C THR A 569 25.60 -10.51 -0.90
N PRO A 570 26.78 -11.09 -1.23
CA PRO A 570 26.95 -12.52 -1.14
C PRO A 570 26.71 -12.97 0.32
N PRO A 571 26.03 -14.10 0.55
CA PRO A 571 25.83 -14.60 1.90
C PRO A 571 27.19 -14.76 2.57
N LYS A 572 27.36 -14.19 3.77
CA LYS A 572 28.56 -14.40 4.60
C LYS A 572 28.74 -15.92 4.72
N GLN A 573 29.81 -16.44 4.13
CA GLN A 573 30.22 -17.81 4.41
C GLN A 573 30.37 -17.94 5.93
N PRO A 574 29.79 -18.98 6.55
CA PRO A 574 29.96 -19.19 7.97
C PRO A 574 31.47 -19.31 8.24
N ILE A 575 31.97 -18.41 9.08
CA ILE A 575 33.31 -18.49 9.63
C ILE A 575 33.30 -19.79 10.44
N LEU A 576 33.94 -20.83 9.92
CA LEU A 576 34.35 -21.97 10.73
C LEU A 576 35.34 -21.40 11.76
N THR A 577 34.85 -21.10 12.95
CA THR A 577 35.71 -20.87 14.11
C THR A 577 36.32 -22.21 14.46
N ASP A 578 37.60 -22.39 14.12
CA ASP A 578 38.47 -23.36 14.77
C ASP A 578 38.55 -22.98 16.25
N ASP A 579 37.64 -23.53 17.05
CA ASP A 579 37.74 -23.48 18.50
C ASP A 579 37.27 -24.83 19.07
N ASP A 580 38.17 -25.82 18.98
CA ASP A 580 38.06 -27.04 19.77
C ASP A 580 39.44 -27.50 20.23
N SER A 581 40.07 -26.67 21.06
CA SER A 581 41.15 -27.09 21.94
C SER A 581 40.76 -26.85 23.40
N SER A 582 39.86 -27.67 23.93
CA SER A 582 39.85 -27.93 25.38
C SER A 582 39.26 -29.30 25.74
N GLY A 583 40.16 -30.14 26.25
CA GLY A 583 40.02 -31.50 26.77
C GLY A 583 38.66 -31.96 27.30
N SER A 584 38.29 -33.18 26.90
CA SER A 584 37.53 -34.07 27.76
C SER A 584 38.29 -35.38 27.98
N ASN A 585 38.56 -35.64 29.25
CA ASN A 585 39.04 -36.89 29.83
C ASN A 585 38.15 -38.05 29.39
N ILE A 586 38.71 -39.04 28.69
CA ILE A 586 38.08 -40.37 28.57
C ILE A 586 38.91 -41.34 29.39
N GLN A 587 38.33 -41.72 30.54
CA GLN A 587 38.79 -42.81 31.37
C GLN A 587 38.78 -44.12 30.59
N SER A 588 39.90 -44.82 30.68
CA SER A 588 40.10 -46.22 30.34
C SER A 588 39.10 -47.14 31.05
N GLN A 589 38.26 -47.84 30.27
CA GLN A 589 37.66 -49.10 30.69
C GLN A 589 38.16 -50.24 29.80
N THR A 590 38.99 -51.05 30.43
CA THR A 590 39.40 -52.40 30.05
C THR A 590 38.21 -53.32 29.75
N PHE A 591 38.21 -53.95 28.58
CA PHE A 591 37.59 -55.25 28.36
C PHE A 591 38.65 -56.23 27.85
N ALA A 592 38.87 -57.29 28.63
CA ALA A 592 39.67 -58.45 28.25
C ALA A 592 38.85 -59.38 27.32
N PRO A 593 39.52 -60.18 26.47
CA PRO A 593 38.85 -61.07 25.53
C PRO A 593 38.46 -62.39 26.21
N GLY A 594 37.30 -62.94 25.84
CA GLY A 594 36.82 -64.22 26.34
C GLY A 594 35.99 -64.97 25.30
N THR A 595 36.66 -65.91 24.64
CA THR A 595 36.21 -67.07 23.82
C THR A 595 35.40 -66.84 22.56
#